data_AF-A0A7K3BLG6-F1
#
_entry.id   AF-A0A7K3BLG6-F1
#
_cell.length_a   1.000
_cell.length_b   1.000
_cell.length_c   1.000
_cell.angle_alpha   90.00
_cell.angle_beta   90.00
_cell.angle_gamma   90.00
#
_symmetry.space_group_name_H-M   'P 1'
#
loop_
_entity.id
_entity.type
_entity.pdbx_description
1 polymer ?
#
loop_
_entity_poly.entity_id
_entity_poly.type
_entity_poly.pdbx_seq_one_letter_code
_entity_poly.pdbx_strand_id
1 'polypeptide(L)'
;MTKSKRRSVWAVASADYEKHRRSPGVTLRRIDVKEADLRRVERQQIRTLRCLVEDVARTDQIAESWEELGRRHGELAEEIGYWREVIAEAEANGVKIWSRDDFTKGDFVRSGGTWYEVLRVNPKTLTVPYTLNVAKVVTAAEHQLRGVTYPIEYSKVAGRMSGEEMQRVLAEVAARREANQP
;
A
#
# COMPACT_ATOMS: atom_id res chain seq x y z
N MET A 1 16.95 -13.42 -32.74
CA MET A 1 17.28 -12.72 -31.46
C MET A 1 18.46 -13.43 -30.78
N THR A 2 19.59 -12.76 -30.61
CA THR A 2 20.85 -13.31 -30.07
C THR A 2 20.84 -13.40 -28.52
N LYS A 3 21.56 -14.37 -27.94
CA LYS A 3 21.65 -14.66 -26.48
C LYS A 3 21.98 -13.43 -25.61
N SER A 4 22.77 -12.48 -26.14
CA SER A 4 23.16 -11.23 -25.46
C SER A 4 21.95 -10.34 -25.13
N LYS A 5 21.01 -10.20 -26.08
CA LYS A 5 19.77 -9.42 -25.92
C LYS A 5 18.80 -10.04 -24.90
N ARG A 6 18.86 -11.36 -24.69
CA ARG A 6 18.07 -12.03 -23.66
C ARG A 6 18.61 -11.71 -22.26
N ARG A 7 19.92 -11.87 -22.02
CA ARG A 7 20.55 -11.59 -20.71
C ARG A 7 20.34 -10.15 -20.22
N SER A 8 20.39 -9.16 -21.12
CA SER A 8 20.10 -7.77 -20.76
C SER A 8 18.64 -7.56 -20.36
N VAL A 9 17.69 -8.19 -21.04
CA VAL A 9 16.26 -8.13 -20.69
C VAL A 9 15.99 -8.79 -19.34
N TRP A 10 16.63 -9.92 -19.02
CA TRP A 10 16.49 -10.57 -17.71
C TRP A 10 17.09 -9.74 -16.56
N ALA A 11 18.22 -9.08 -16.79
CA ALA A 11 18.84 -8.22 -15.79
C ALA A 11 18.00 -6.96 -15.51
N VAL A 12 17.45 -6.33 -16.56
CA VAL A 12 16.52 -5.20 -16.43
C VAL A 12 15.23 -5.62 -15.72
N ALA A 13 14.66 -6.79 -16.09
CA ALA A 13 13.49 -7.33 -15.42
C ALA A 13 13.72 -7.63 -13.93
N SER A 14 14.92 -8.11 -13.55
CA SER A 14 15.30 -8.34 -12.16
C SER A 14 15.45 -7.05 -11.36
N ALA A 15 16.08 -6.02 -11.95
CA ALA A 15 16.24 -4.72 -11.31
C ALA A 15 14.91 -3.99 -11.13
N ASP A 16 14.02 -4.06 -12.11
CA ASP A 16 12.67 -3.47 -12.01
C ASP A 16 11.77 -4.25 -11.04
N TYR A 17 11.93 -5.58 -10.97
CA TYR A 17 11.29 -6.40 -9.95
C TYR A 17 11.75 -5.99 -8.55
N GLU A 18 13.05 -5.78 -8.32
CA GLU A 18 13.58 -5.37 -7.01
C GLU A 18 13.12 -3.95 -6.62
N LYS A 19 13.08 -3.01 -7.58
CA LYS A 19 12.50 -1.66 -7.37
C LYS A 19 11.01 -1.73 -7.02
N HIS A 20 10.23 -2.55 -7.73
CA HIS A 20 8.81 -2.71 -7.44
C HIS A 20 8.59 -3.41 -6.09
N ARG A 21 9.41 -4.40 -5.76
CA ARG A 21 9.38 -5.16 -4.51
C ARG A 21 9.72 -4.30 -3.29
N ARG A 22 10.57 -3.28 -3.46
CA ARG A 22 10.93 -2.27 -2.47
C ARG A 22 10.06 -1.01 -2.53
N SER A 23 9.01 -0.98 -3.37
CA SER A 23 8.06 0.12 -3.35
C SER A 23 7.49 0.27 -1.94
N PRO A 24 7.58 1.46 -1.31
CA PRO A 24 7.31 1.60 0.12
C PRO A 24 5.94 1.09 0.52
N GLY A 25 4.92 1.31 -0.30
CA GLY A 25 3.59 0.82 0.05
C GLY A 25 3.36 -0.68 -0.21
N VAL A 26 4.15 -1.34 -1.05
CA VAL A 26 4.19 -2.82 -1.12
C VAL A 26 4.90 -3.36 0.13
N THR A 27 5.97 -2.71 0.57
CA THR A 27 6.70 -3.05 1.79
C THR A 27 5.83 -2.89 3.03
N LEU A 28 5.05 -1.81 3.14
CA LEU A 28 4.09 -1.61 4.25
C LEU A 28 3.05 -2.73 4.33
N ARG A 29 2.45 -3.13 3.19
CA ARG A 29 1.53 -4.27 3.17
C ARG A 29 2.21 -5.58 3.59
N ARG A 30 3.47 -5.78 3.19
CA ARG A 30 4.25 -6.95 3.60
C ARG A 30 4.47 -6.96 5.11
N ILE A 31 4.78 -5.81 5.70
CA ILE A 31 4.88 -5.65 7.17
C ILE A 31 3.54 -5.99 7.83
N ASP A 32 2.43 -5.43 7.35
CA ASP A 32 1.09 -5.72 7.87
C ASP A 32 0.79 -7.24 7.91
N VAL A 33 1.11 -7.95 6.84
CA VAL A 33 0.93 -9.41 6.74
C VAL A 33 1.81 -10.13 7.76
N LYS A 34 3.09 -9.78 7.83
CA LYS A 34 4.04 -10.40 8.77
C LYS A 34 3.65 -10.13 10.23
N GLU A 35 3.18 -8.93 10.55
CA GLU A 35 2.67 -8.62 11.88
C GLU A 35 1.40 -9.43 12.23
N ALA A 36 0.52 -9.65 11.25
CA ALA A 36 -0.65 -10.52 11.45
C ALA A 36 -0.25 -11.98 11.70
N ASP A 37 0.77 -12.47 10.98
CA ASP A 37 1.34 -13.80 11.19
C ASP A 37 2.06 -13.91 12.54
N LEU A 38 2.80 -12.88 12.96
CA LEU A 38 3.44 -12.83 14.28
C LEU A 38 2.39 -12.97 15.38
N ARG A 39 1.30 -12.18 15.31
CA ARG A 39 0.17 -12.30 16.25
C ARG A 39 -0.48 -13.69 16.23
N ARG A 40 -0.47 -14.38 15.08
CA ARG A 40 -0.97 -15.76 14.99
C ARG A 40 -0.04 -16.73 15.70
N VAL A 41 1.27 -16.58 15.55
CA VAL A 41 2.29 -17.38 16.26
C VAL A 41 2.18 -17.16 17.77
N GLU A 42 2.07 -15.91 18.23
CA GLU A 42 1.89 -15.57 19.65
C GLU A 42 0.63 -16.21 20.24
N ARG A 43 -0.51 -16.15 19.53
CA ARG A 43 -1.74 -16.84 19.97
C ARG A 43 -1.55 -18.35 20.04
N GLN A 44 -0.80 -18.93 19.10
CA GLN A 44 -0.51 -20.35 19.08
C GLN A 44 0.42 -20.74 20.25
N GLN A 45 1.43 -19.92 20.58
CA GLN A 45 2.27 -20.10 21.77
C GLN A 45 1.42 -20.14 23.05
N ILE A 46 0.52 -19.16 23.24
CA ILE A 46 -0.40 -19.13 24.39
C ILE A 46 -1.25 -20.41 24.45
N ARG A 47 -1.75 -20.88 23.30
CA ARG A 47 -2.52 -22.13 23.24
C ARG A 47 -1.67 -23.34 23.61
N THR A 48 -0.44 -23.44 23.10
CA THR A 48 0.48 -24.54 23.38
C THR A 48 0.84 -24.58 24.87
N LEU A 49 1.10 -23.43 25.51
CA LEU A 49 1.33 -23.35 26.96
C LEU A 49 0.13 -23.84 27.76
N ARG A 50 -1.10 -23.46 27.38
CA ARG A 50 -2.31 -23.95 28.04
C ARG A 50 -2.43 -25.48 27.94
N CYS A 51 -2.17 -26.05 26.76
CA CYS A 51 -2.20 -27.51 26.59
C CYS A 51 -1.13 -28.21 27.45
N LEU A 52 0.05 -27.61 27.64
CA LEU A 52 1.09 -28.15 28.53
C LEU A 52 0.62 -28.27 29.97
N VAL A 53 -0.13 -27.27 30.45
CA VAL A 53 -0.68 -27.26 31.82
C VAL A 53 -1.79 -28.31 31.98
N GLU A 54 -2.55 -28.60 30.92
CA GLU A 54 -3.71 -29.49 30.95
C GLU A 54 -3.36 -30.97 30.69
N ASP A 55 -2.34 -31.28 29.87
CA ASP A 55 -2.00 -32.64 29.45
C ASP A 55 -0.48 -32.89 29.44
N VAL A 56 0.02 -33.33 30.59
CA VAL A 56 1.45 -33.63 30.84
C VAL A 56 1.94 -34.85 30.03
N ALA A 57 1.03 -35.74 29.58
CA ALA A 57 1.43 -36.94 28.85
C ALA A 57 2.00 -36.65 27.46
N ARG A 58 1.82 -35.42 26.94
CA ARG A 58 2.30 -34.98 25.62
C ARG A 58 3.45 -33.98 25.68
N THR A 59 4.15 -33.91 26.80
CA THR A 59 5.19 -32.90 27.07
C THR A 59 6.24 -32.78 25.96
N ASP A 60 6.77 -33.90 25.44
CA ASP A 60 7.81 -33.87 24.38
C ASP A 60 7.31 -33.25 23.08
N GLN A 61 6.11 -33.64 22.62
CA GLN A 61 5.48 -33.07 21.42
C GLN A 61 5.18 -31.57 21.59
N ILE A 62 4.83 -31.17 22.81
CA ILE A 62 4.55 -29.77 23.15
C ILE A 62 5.85 -28.95 23.18
N ALA A 63 6.94 -29.52 23.68
CA ALA A 63 8.26 -28.90 23.69
C ALA A 63 8.79 -28.67 22.26
N GLU A 64 8.71 -29.68 21.38
CA GLU A 64 9.07 -29.55 19.96
C GLU A 64 8.22 -28.46 19.27
N SER A 65 6.90 -28.46 19.53
CA SER A 65 6.01 -27.43 18.98
C SER A 65 6.35 -26.03 19.52
N TRP A 66 6.83 -25.90 20.75
CA TRP A 66 7.20 -24.63 21.35
C TRP A 66 8.47 -24.05 20.73
N GLU A 67 9.49 -24.88 20.53
CA GLU A 67 10.75 -24.48 19.88
C GLU A 67 10.52 -23.97 18.46
N GLU A 68 9.73 -24.69 17.66
CA GLU A 68 9.39 -24.29 16.30
C GLU A 68 8.61 -22.96 16.27
N LEU A 69 7.69 -22.74 17.22
CA LEU A 69 6.98 -21.46 17.32
C LEU A 69 7.93 -20.32 17.73
N GLY A 70 8.88 -20.58 18.62
CA GLY A 70 9.94 -19.63 19.00
C GLY A 70 10.80 -19.23 17.81
N ARG A 71 11.25 -20.21 17.02
CA ARG A 71 12.01 -19.98 15.78
C ARG A 71 11.22 -19.12 14.80
N ARG A 72 9.97 -19.49 14.51
CA ARG A 72 9.10 -18.70 13.61
C ARG A 72 8.84 -17.28 14.11
N HIS A 73 8.66 -17.11 15.41
CA HIS A 73 8.51 -15.79 16.02
C HIS A 73 9.76 -14.93 15.78
N GLY A 74 10.95 -15.47 16.05
CA GLY A 74 12.23 -14.79 15.81
C GLY A 74 12.39 -14.36 14.35
N GLU A 75 12.17 -15.29 13.42
CA GLU A 75 12.27 -15.00 11.97
C GLU A 75 11.31 -13.89 11.52
N LEU A 76 10.04 -13.96 11.95
CA LEU A 76 9.07 -12.92 11.61
C LEU A 76 9.46 -11.56 12.20
N ALA A 77 9.96 -11.52 13.44
CA ALA A 77 10.38 -10.29 14.09
C ALA A 77 11.59 -9.66 13.37
N GLU A 78 12.58 -10.46 12.99
CA GLU A 78 13.74 -10.00 12.22
C GLU A 78 13.34 -9.47 10.84
N GLU A 79 12.48 -10.19 10.12
CA GLU A 79 11.99 -9.75 8.81
C GLU A 79 11.18 -8.45 8.91
N ILE A 80 10.34 -8.30 9.93
CA ILE A 80 9.61 -7.05 10.20
C ILE A 80 10.61 -5.92 10.44
N GLY A 81 11.64 -6.14 11.26
CA GLY A 81 12.70 -5.18 11.53
C GLY A 81 13.39 -4.71 10.25
N TYR A 82 13.87 -5.66 9.43
CA TYR A 82 14.50 -5.38 8.14
C TYR A 82 13.59 -4.55 7.21
N TRP A 83 12.32 -4.92 7.07
CA TRP A 83 11.42 -4.17 6.18
C TRP A 83 11.09 -2.77 6.69
N ARG A 84 11.08 -2.56 8.02
CA ARG A 84 10.92 -1.22 8.61
C ARG A 84 12.13 -0.34 8.34
N GLU A 85 13.34 -0.89 8.39
CA GLU A 85 14.56 -0.16 8.01
C GLU A 85 14.53 0.27 6.54
N VAL A 86 14.12 -0.63 5.64
CA VAL A 86 13.96 -0.31 4.20
C VAL A 86 12.97 0.84 3.98
N ILE A 87 11.92 0.92 4.79
CA ILE A 87 10.95 2.02 4.73
C ILE A 87 11.55 3.32 5.25
N ALA A 88 12.24 3.29 6.38
CA ALA A 88 12.90 4.47 6.94
C ALA A 88 13.96 5.02 5.95
N GLU A 89 14.70 4.15 5.28
CA GLU A 89 15.63 4.52 4.20
C GLU A 89 14.90 5.17 3.02
N ALA A 90 13.73 4.64 2.62
CA ALA A 90 12.93 5.23 1.55
C ALA A 90 12.40 6.62 1.92
N GLU A 91 11.94 6.82 3.16
CA GLU A 91 11.52 8.12 3.68
C GLU A 91 12.69 9.11 3.72
N ALA A 92 13.87 8.67 4.18
CA ALA A 92 15.09 9.49 4.19
C ALA A 92 15.52 9.90 2.78
N ASN A 93 15.31 9.04 1.78
CA ASN A 93 15.53 9.33 0.36
C ASN A 93 14.43 10.21 -0.27
N GLY A 94 13.51 10.76 0.54
CA GLY A 94 12.48 11.70 0.11
C GLY A 94 11.24 11.06 -0.50
N VAL A 95 11.06 9.73 -0.37
CA VAL A 95 9.83 9.09 -0.80
C VAL A 95 8.72 9.40 0.20
N LYS A 96 7.74 10.18 -0.24
CA LYS A 96 6.55 10.48 0.57
C LYS A 96 5.71 9.22 0.76
N ILE A 97 5.59 8.79 2.01
CA ILE A 97 4.62 7.77 2.42
C ILE A 97 3.31 8.46 2.76
N TRP A 98 2.26 8.09 2.04
CA TRP A 98 0.93 8.62 2.23
C TRP A 98 0.20 7.82 3.31
N SER A 99 -0.49 8.54 4.18
CA SER A 99 -1.31 8.00 5.25
C SER A 99 -2.68 8.67 5.25
N ARG A 100 -3.59 8.21 6.10
CA ARG A 100 -4.90 8.84 6.25
C ARG A 100 -4.83 10.30 6.69
N ASP A 101 -3.80 10.67 7.45
CA ASP A 101 -3.69 12.00 8.06
C ASP A 101 -3.26 13.06 7.04
N ASP A 102 -2.81 12.64 5.84
CA ASP A 102 -2.47 13.52 4.72
C ASP A 102 -3.69 13.93 3.88
N PHE A 103 -4.86 13.35 4.13
CA PHE A 103 -6.07 13.55 3.32
C PHE A 103 -7.27 13.97 4.14
N THR A 104 -8.06 14.86 3.54
CA THR A 104 -9.40 15.22 3.99
C THR A 104 -10.41 14.91 2.89
N LYS A 105 -11.69 14.78 3.28
CA LYS A 105 -12.77 14.61 2.30
C LYS A 105 -12.83 15.85 1.40
N GLY A 106 -12.90 15.65 0.09
CA GLY A 106 -12.88 16.72 -0.92
C GLY A 106 -11.48 17.07 -1.45
N ASP A 107 -10.41 16.53 -0.85
CA ASP A 107 -9.08 16.60 -1.46
C ASP A 107 -9.02 15.76 -2.75
N PHE A 108 -8.03 16.04 -3.60
CA PHE A 108 -7.76 15.26 -4.80
C PHE A 108 -6.52 14.39 -4.64
N VAL A 109 -6.65 13.13 -5.04
CA VAL A 109 -5.59 12.13 -5.02
C VAL A 109 -5.20 11.75 -6.45
N ARG A 110 -3.89 11.71 -6.74
CA ARG A 110 -3.38 11.25 -8.04
C ARG A 110 -3.04 9.77 -7.99
N SER A 111 -3.66 8.98 -8.87
CA SER A 111 -3.38 7.55 -9.02
C SER A 111 -3.48 7.14 -10.50
N GLY A 112 -2.54 6.34 -11.00
CA GLY A 112 -2.57 5.86 -12.39
C GLY A 112 -2.58 6.97 -13.47
N GLY A 113 -2.16 8.19 -13.13
CA GLY A 113 -2.18 9.34 -14.05
C GLY A 113 -3.48 10.16 -14.04
N THR A 114 -4.49 9.74 -13.26
CA THR A 114 -5.76 10.45 -13.08
C THR A 114 -5.85 11.03 -11.67
N TRP A 115 -6.46 12.21 -11.57
CA TRP A 115 -6.83 12.83 -10.30
C TRP A 115 -8.25 12.45 -9.93
N TYR A 116 -8.46 12.03 -8.69
CA TYR A 116 -9.77 11.65 -8.17
C TYR A 116 -10.10 12.46 -6.93
N GLU A 117 -11.33 12.92 -6.83
CA GLU A 117 -11.84 13.53 -5.59
C GLU A 117 -12.05 12.46 -4.52
N VAL A 118 -11.58 12.74 -3.30
CA VAL A 118 -11.70 11.85 -2.14
C VAL A 118 -13.10 12.00 -1.55
N LEU A 119 -13.92 10.96 -1.70
CA LEU A 119 -15.27 10.91 -1.13
C LEU A 119 -15.26 10.54 0.35
N ARG A 120 -14.33 9.67 0.74
CA ARG A 120 -14.15 9.18 2.11
C ARG A 120 -12.71 8.76 2.35
N VAL A 121 -12.20 9.09 3.54
CA VAL A 121 -10.88 8.68 4.02
C VAL A 121 -11.05 7.48 4.96
N ASN A 122 -10.46 6.33 4.63
CA ASN A 122 -10.43 5.15 5.49
C ASN A 122 -9.00 4.90 6.00
N PRO A 123 -8.80 4.07 7.04
CA PRO A 123 -7.46 3.82 7.58
C PRO A 123 -6.44 3.24 6.59
N LYS A 124 -6.88 2.45 5.60
CA LYS A 124 -5.99 1.81 4.60
C LYS A 124 -6.21 2.30 3.16
N THR A 125 -7.33 2.95 2.90
CA THR A 125 -7.77 3.30 1.54
C THR A 125 -8.50 4.64 1.51
N LEU A 126 -8.51 5.24 0.33
CA LEU A 126 -9.37 6.37 -0.02
C LEU A 126 -10.50 5.85 -0.91
N THR A 127 -11.74 6.20 -0.60
CA THR A 127 -12.87 5.91 -1.48
C THR A 127 -12.98 7.04 -2.49
N VAL A 128 -12.94 6.69 -3.78
CA VAL A 128 -13.04 7.62 -4.88
C VAL A 128 -14.15 7.21 -5.86
N PRO A 129 -14.62 8.13 -6.73
CA PRO A 129 -15.51 7.79 -7.83
C PRO A 129 -14.86 6.76 -8.75
N TYR A 130 -15.63 5.77 -9.19
CA TYR A 130 -15.20 4.90 -10.27
C TYR A 130 -15.44 5.56 -11.64
N THR A 131 -14.44 5.46 -12.51
CA THR A 131 -14.54 5.89 -13.92
C THR A 131 -13.75 4.92 -14.80
N LEU A 132 -14.01 4.96 -16.12
CA LEU A 132 -13.28 4.17 -17.12
C LEU A 132 -11.88 4.76 -17.43
N ASN A 133 -11.31 5.57 -16.54
CA ASN A 133 -10.05 6.30 -16.69
C ASN A 133 -9.93 7.15 -17.97
N VAL A 134 -11.06 7.58 -18.52
CA VAL A 134 -11.12 8.44 -19.70
C VAL A 134 -10.88 9.91 -19.37
N ALA A 135 -11.18 10.33 -18.14
CA ALA A 135 -10.98 11.68 -17.65
C ALA A 135 -9.66 11.81 -16.88
N LYS A 136 -9.00 12.97 -17.02
CA LYS A 136 -7.79 13.29 -16.24
C LYS A 136 -8.10 13.75 -14.80
N VAL A 137 -9.31 14.26 -14.58
CA VAL A 137 -9.80 14.70 -13.27
C VAL A 137 -11.21 14.16 -13.11
N VAL A 138 -11.49 13.53 -11.96
CA VAL A 138 -12.73 12.83 -11.67
C VAL A 138 -13.29 13.38 -10.37
N THR A 139 -14.54 13.86 -10.40
CA THR A 139 -15.16 14.58 -9.29
C THR A 139 -16.32 13.79 -8.66
N ALA A 140 -16.77 14.23 -7.49
CA ALA A 140 -17.95 13.71 -6.82
C ALA A 140 -19.24 13.95 -7.63
N ALA A 141 -19.27 14.98 -8.49
CA ALA A 141 -20.40 15.19 -9.39
C ALA A 141 -20.52 14.06 -10.43
N GLU A 142 -19.38 13.64 -11.00
CA GLU A 142 -19.34 12.48 -11.90
C GLU A 142 -19.72 11.18 -11.19
N HIS A 143 -19.35 11.03 -9.91
CA HIS A 143 -19.81 9.93 -9.08
C HIS A 143 -21.33 9.89 -8.96
N GLN A 144 -21.99 11.03 -8.69
CA GLN A 144 -23.44 11.08 -8.53
C GLN A 144 -24.19 10.57 -9.77
N LEU A 145 -23.61 10.71 -10.96
CA LEU A 145 -24.19 10.22 -12.21
C LEU A 145 -24.14 8.69 -12.35
N ARG A 146 -23.07 8.03 -11.85
CA ARG A 146 -22.87 6.58 -12.03
C ARG A 146 -23.09 5.75 -10.77
N GLY A 147 -22.92 6.33 -9.58
CA GLY A 147 -23.11 5.69 -8.28
C GLY A 147 -22.10 4.61 -7.90
N VAL A 148 -21.01 4.44 -8.67
CA VAL A 148 -20.00 3.39 -8.42
C VAL A 148 -18.75 3.99 -7.80
N THR A 149 -18.25 3.36 -6.74
CA THR A 149 -17.01 3.76 -6.06
C THR A 149 -15.91 2.72 -6.21
N TYR A 150 -14.66 3.14 -6.03
CA TYR A 150 -13.51 2.25 -6.00
C TYR A 150 -12.53 2.67 -4.89
N PRO A 151 -11.92 1.72 -4.15
CA PRO A 151 -10.91 2.03 -3.15
C PRO A 151 -9.51 2.20 -3.76
N ILE A 152 -8.87 3.34 -3.52
CA ILE A 152 -7.45 3.56 -3.80
C ILE A 152 -6.65 3.33 -2.52
N GLU A 153 -5.66 2.47 -2.58
CA GLU A 153 -4.73 2.25 -1.47
C GLU A 153 -3.65 3.32 -1.42
N TYR A 154 -3.21 3.72 -0.23
CA TYR A 154 -2.19 4.77 -0.05
C TYR A 154 -0.88 4.49 -0.81
N SER A 155 -0.51 3.21 -0.97
CA SER A 155 0.66 2.81 -1.75
C SER A 155 0.62 3.21 -3.22
N LYS A 156 -0.57 3.47 -3.78
CA LYS A 156 -0.78 3.78 -5.20
C LYS A 156 -0.87 5.29 -5.43
N VAL A 157 -0.78 6.08 -4.35
CA VAL A 157 -0.90 7.52 -4.42
C VAL A 157 0.43 8.12 -4.90
N ALA A 158 0.34 8.88 -5.98
CA ALA A 158 1.46 9.57 -6.60
C ALA A 158 1.46 11.08 -6.30
N GLY A 159 0.40 11.60 -5.68
CA GLY A 159 0.28 13.03 -5.36
C GLY A 159 -1.03 13.37 -4.69
N ARG A 160 -1.04 14.56 -4.08
CA ARG A 160 -2.15 15.15 -3.33
C ARG A 160 -2.29 16.61 -3.75
N MET A 161 -3.53 17.07 -3.85
CA MET A 161 -3.87 18.47 -4.09
C MET A 161 -5.12 18.77 -3.28
N SER A 162 -5.19 19.95 -2.65
CA SER A 162 -6.42 20.33 -1.96
C SER A 162 -7.56 20.55 -2.95
N GLY A 163 -8.81 20.43 -2.47
CA GLY A 163 -9.99 20.73 -3.28
C GLY A 163 -9.92 22.13 -3.90
N GLU A 164 -9.54 23.14 -3.11
CA GLU A 164 -9.45 24.53 -3.56
C GLU A 164 -8.38 24.74 -4.65
N GLU A 165 -7.20 24.15 -4.48
CA GLU A 165 -6.13 24.22 -5.48
C GLU A 165 -6.56 23.55 -6.78
N MET A 166 -7.23 22.40 -6.71
CA MET A 166 -7.72 21.72 -7.91
C MET A 166 -8.76 22.57 -8.65
N GLN A 167 -9.66 23.24 -7.93
CA GLN A 167 -10.62 24.15 -8.56
C GLN A 167 -9.93 25.31 -9.27
N ARG A 168 -8.86 25.87 -8.70
CA ARG A 168 -8.06 26.91 -9.37
C ARG A 168 -7.40 26.39 -10.64
N VAL A 169 -6.82 25.18 -10.59
CA VAL A 169 -6.19 24.54 -11.76
C VAL A 169 -7.23 24.28 -12.86
N LEU A 170 -8.41 23.78 -12.49
CA LEU A 170 -9.49 23.53 -13.45
C LEU A 170 -9.99 24.83 -14.09
N ALA A 171 -10.16 25.89 -13.30
CA ALA A 171 -10.56 27.21 -13.79
C ALA A 171 -9.51 27.79 -14.76
N GLU A 172 -8.22 27.68 -14.43
CA GLU A 172 -7.14 28.12 -15.30
C GLU A 172 -7.10 27.34 -16.63
N VAL A 173 -7.27 26.02 -16.57
CA VAL A 173 -7.31 25.17 -17.76
C VAL A 173 -8.53 25.48 -18.63
N ALA A 174 -9.69 25.76 -18.01
CA ALA A 174 -10.90 26.18 -18.74
C ALA A 174 -10.69 27.52 -19.44
N ALA A 175 -10.16 28.53 -18.73
CA ALA A 175 -9.86 29.84 -19.31
C ALA A 175 -8.87 29.76 -20.48
N ARG A 176 -7.83 28.91 -20.38
CA ARG A 176 -6.88 28.66 -21.48
C ARG A 176 -7.51 27.97 -22.69
N ARG A 177 -8.51 27.11 -22.49
CA ARG A 177 -9.25 26.47 -23.59
C ARG A 177 -10.13 27.47 -24.32
N GLU A 178 -10.87 28.29 -23.58
CA GLU A 178 -11.72 29.34 -24.14
C GLU A 178 -10.91 30.39 -24.91
N ALA A 179 -9.74 30.78 -24.40
CA ALA A 179 -8.84 31.71 -25.08
C ALA A 179 -8.21 31.15 -26.38
N ASN A 180 -8.26 29.83 -26.59
CA ASN A 180 -7.65 29.16 -27.74
C ASN A 180 -8.71 28.60 -28.71
N GLN A 181 -9.96 29.04 -28.57
CA GLN A 181 -11.08 28.66 -29.42
C GLN A 181 -11.38 29.83 -30.38
N PRO A 182 -11.09 29.69 -31.70
CA PRO A 182 -11.24 30.76 -32.69
C PRO A 182 -12.70 31.09 -33.02
#